data_AF-A0A971KJJ1-F1
#
_entry.id   AF-A0A971KJJ1-F1
#
_cell.length_a   1.000
_cell.length_b   1.000
_cell.length_c   1.000
_cell.angle_alpha   90.00
_cell.angle_beta   90.00
_cell.angle_gamma   90.00
#
_symmetry.space_group_name_H-M   'P 1'
#
loop_
_entity.id
_entity.type
_entity.pdbx_description
1 polymer ?
#
loop_
_entity_poly.entity_id
_entity_poly.type
_entity_poly.pdbx_seq_one_letter_code
_entity_poly.pdbx_strand_id
1 'polypeptide(L)'
;MNINSLTNPRAYCSERLDLIADIPTRRLKEITEAEAADRCITIPCNIGDSVWLLVRAYNFTSGLTYTKIEKDRVAEVRSNRFNPLWYVTDNSYSFTLAEIGKDVFLNYADAKKALGRRFI
;
A
#
# COMPACT_ATOMS: atom_id res chain seq x y z
N MET A 1 7.82 -0.41 -27.69
CA MET A 1 7.82 -1.72 -27.00
C MET A 1 7.50 -2.79 -28.03
N ASN A 2 8.38 -3.75 -28.21
CA ASN A 2 8.26 -4.80 -29.24
C ASN A 2 7.78 -6.08 -28.56
N ILE A 3 6.61 -6.57 -28.96
CA ILE A 3 5.82 -7.66 -28.34
C ILE A 3 6.37 -9.07 -28.63
N ASN A 4 7.52 -9.17 -29.31
CA ASN A 4 8.08 -10.44 -29.78
C ASN A 4 9.05 -11.12 -28.79
N SER A 5 9.28 -10.59 -27.59
CA SER A 5 10.20 -11.17 -26.60
C SER A 5 9.62 -12.33 -25.77
N LEU A 6 8.32 -12.60 -25.87
CA LEU A 6 7.63 -13.62 -25.04
C LEU A 6 7.66 -15.05 -25.62
N THR A 7 8.29 -15.28 -26.77
CA THR A 7 8.29 -16.60 -27.45
C THR A 7 9.53 -17.46 -27.20
N ASN A 8 10.53 -16.95 -26.47
CA ASN A 8 11.74 -17.71 -26.15
C ASN A 8 11.92 -17.83 -24.63
N PRO A 9 11.60 -18.99 -24.02
CA PRO A 9 11.73 -19.18 -22.57
C PRO A 9 13.17 -19.01 -22.06
N ARG A 10 14.18 -19.19 -22.92
CA ARG A 10 15.58 -18.92 -22.54
C ARG A 10 15.88 -17.43 -22.39
N ALA A 11 15.28 -16.58 -23.23
CA ALA A 11 15.45 -15.13 -23.13
C ALA A 11 14.76 -14.57 -21.88
N TYR A 12 13.55 -15.05 -21.58
CA TYR A 12 12.81 -14.68 -20.37
C TYR A 12 13.54 -15.08 -19.08
N CYS A 13 14.10 -16.30 -19.03
CA CYS A 13 14.88 -16.74 -17.87
C CYS A 13 16.19 -15.95 -17.72
N SER A 14 16.85 -15.57 -18.82
CA SER A 14 18.07 -14.75 -18.80
C SER A 14 17.80 -13.36 -18.19
N GLU A 15 16.76 -12.68 -18.66
CA GLU A 15 16.40 -11.34 -18.20
C GLU A 15 16.05 -11.31 -16.70
N ARG A 16 15.44 -12.39 -16.21
CA ARG A 16 15.17 -12.58 -14.76
C ARG A 16 16.43 -12.92 -13.97
N LEU A 17 17.34 -13.72 -14.54
CA LEU A 17 18.61 -14.05 -13.88
C LEU A 17 19.47 -12.79 -13.69
N ASP A 18 19.47 -11.88 -14.67
CA ASP A 18 20.20 -10.61 -14.58
C ASP A 18 19.68 -9.71 -13.44
N LEU A 19 18.36 -9.71 -13.19
CA LEU A 19 17.75 -9.00 -12.06
C LEU A 19 18.11 -9.60 -10.68
N ILE A 20 18.46 -10.88 -10.64
CA ILE A 20 18.74 -11.63 -9.41
C ILE A 20 20.26 -11.75 -9.17
N ALA A 21 21.09 -11.54 -10.20
CA ALA A 21 22.53 -11.74 -10.18
C ALA A 21 23.25 -10.92 -9.10
N ASP A 22 22.75 -9.72 -8.80
CA ASP A 22 23.31 -8.82 -7.78
C ASP A 22 22.78 -9.08 -6.36
N ILE A 23 21.87 -10.05 -6.18
CA ILE A 23 21.34 -10.39 -4.86
C ILE A 23 22.25 -11.48 -4.25
N PRO A 24 22.93 -11.21 -3.12
CA PRO A 24 23.74 -12.22 -2.46
C PRO A 24 22.92 -13.48 -2.17
N THR A 25 23.48 -14.67 -2.39
CA THR A 25 22.77 -15.96 -2.23
C THR A 25 22.12 -16.12 -0.85
N ARG A 26 22.75 -15.54 0.18
CA ARG A 26 22.20 -15.45 1.54
C ARG A 26 20.88 -14.68 1.59
N ARG A 27 20.80 -13.56 0.87
CA ARG A 27 19.60 -12.72 0.81
C ARG A 27 18.48 -13.41 0.03
N LEU A 28 18.81 -14.18 -1.00
CA LEU A 28 17.81 -15.02 -1.69
C LEU A 28 17.21 -16.05 -0.76
N LYS A 29 18.05 -16.76 0.00
CA LYS A 29 17.58 -17.73 1.01
C LYS A 29 16.64 -17.09 2.04
N GLU A 30 16.99 -15.91 2.55
CA GLU A 30 16.13 -15.16 3.48
C GLU A 30 14.77 -14.80 2.86
N ILE A 31 14.74 -14.43 1.57
CA ILE A 31 13.50 -14.13 0.83
C ILE A 31 12.67 -15.41 0.65
N THR A 32 13.29 -16.52 0.21
CA THR A 32 12.58 -17.79 -0.01
C THR A 32 12.04 -18.37 1.30
N GLU A 33 12.78 -18.27 2.39
CA GLU A 33 12.33 -18.66 3.73
C GLU A 33 11.26 -17.73 4.29
N ALA A 34 11.23 -16.47 3.85
CA ALA A 34 10.15 -15.56 4.20
C ALA A 34 8.89 -15.87 3.39
N GLU A 35 8.99 -16.11 2.09
CA GLU A 35 7.88 -16.54 1.23
C GLU A 35 7.30 -17.89 1.69
N ALA A 36 8.14 -18.90 1.95
CA ALA A 36 7.69 -20.21 2.42
C ALA A 36 7.04 -20.18 3.81
N ALA A 37 7.32 -19.13 4.59
CA ALA A 37 6.72 -18.90 5.89
C ALA A 37 5.58 -17.87 5.85
N ASP A 38 5.12 -17.44 4.66
CA ASP A 38 4.15 -16.36 4.45
C ASP A 38 4.51 -15.04 5.18
N ARG A 39 5.80 -14.82 5.45
CA ARG A 39 6.37 -13.61 6.06
C ARG A 39 6.72 -12.53 5.03
N CYS A 40 6.41 -12.74 3.76
CA CYS A 40 6.68 -11.74 2.73
C CYS A 40 5.89 -10.45 3.06
N ILE A 41 6.51 -9.29 2.84
CA ILE A 41 5.87 -7.99 3.03
C ILE A 41 4.84 -7.84 1.90
N THR A 42 3.66 -8.41 2.08
CA THR A 42 2.53 -8.13 1.22
C THR A 42 2.23 -6.65 1.36
N ILE A 43 2.36 -5.90 0.27
CA ILE A 43 1.90 -4.52 0.20
C ILE A 43 0.38 -4.60 0.45
N PRO A 44 -0.14 -4.09 1.59
CA PRO A 44 -1.54 -4.27 1.97
C PRO A 44 -2.54 -3.62 1.01
N CYS A 45 -2.07 -2.75 0.11
CA CYS A 45 -2.88 -2.06 -0.86
C CYS A 45 -2.10 -1.93 -2.18
N ASN A 46 -2.74 -2.25 -3.31
CA ASN A 46 -2.21 -2.00 -4.64
C ASN A 46 -2.67 -0.64 -5.18
N ILE A 47 -1.98 -0.14 -6.22
CA ILE A 47 -2.46 1.01 -6.99
C ILE A 47 -3.81 0.64 -7.61
N GLY A 48 -4.79 1.51 -7.44
CA GLY A 48 -6.17 1.30 -7.85
C GLY A 48 -7.09 0.77 -6.74
N ASP A 49 -6.54 0.34 -5.59
CA ASP A 49 -7.36 -0.15 -4.48
C ASP A 49 -8.12 0.99 -3.80
N SER A 50 -9.31 0.64 -3.36
CA SER A 50 -10.22 1.50 -2.61
C SER A 50 -9.87 1.50 -1.12
N VAL A 51 -9.62 2.68 -0.55
CA VAL A 51 -9.22 2.87 0.86
C VAL A 51 -10.03 3.95 1.52
N TRP A 52 -10.57 3.67 2.71
CA TRP A 52 -11.41 4.61 3.43
C TRP A 52 -10.63 5.30 4.54
N LEU A 53 -10.67 6.63 4.53
CA LEU A 53 -9.92 7.47 5.44
C LEU A 53 -10.84 8.12 6.46
N LEU A 54 -10.38 8.24 7.69
CA LEU A 54 -10.97 9.09 8.71
C LEU A 54 -10.39 10.50 8.58
N VAL A 55 -11.13 11.39 7.94
CA VAL A 55 -10.69 12.76 7.67
C VAL A 55 -11.38 13.72 8.63
N ARG A 56 -10.61 14.66 9.20
CA ARG A 56 -11.17 15.79 9.95
C ARG A 56 -11.71 16.83 8.97
N ALA A 57 -12.99 17.12 9.06
CA ALA A 57 -13.67 18.13 8.27
C ALA A 57 -14.13 19.29 9.18
N TYR A 58 -14.03 20.50 8.67
CA TYR A 58 -14.54 21.69 9.33
C TYR A 58 -15.90 22.07 8.73
N ASN A 59 -16.90 22.28 9.58
CA ASN A 59 -18.20 22.78 9.15
C ASN A 59 -18.24 24.30 9.32
N PHE A 60 -18.23 25.04 8.20
CA PHE A 60 -18.30 26.51 8.22
C PHE A 60 -19.62 27.06 8.76
N THR A 61 -20.70 26.28 8.69
CA THR A 61 -22.03 26.70 9.17
C THR A 61 -22.17 26.54 10.68
N SER A 62 -21.68 25.43 11.25
CA SER A 62 -21.77 25.18 12.69
C SER A 62 -20.52 25.59 13.48
N GLY A 63 -19.42 25.93 12.80
CA GLY A 63 -18.14 26.28 13.42
C GLY A 63 -17.44 25.09 14.09
N LEU A 64 -17.96 23.87 13.93
CA LEU A 64 -17.47 22.67 14.60
C LEU A 64 -16.61 21.81 13.67
N THR A 65 -15.60 21.17 14.25
CA THR A 65 -14.79 20.14 13.58
C THR A 65 -15.39 18.78 13.86
N TYR A 66 -15.57 17.96 12.82
CA TYR A 66 -16.06 16.59 12.94
C TYR A 66 -15.18 15.64 12.11
N THR A 67 -15.17 14.36 12.48
CA THR A 67 -14.48 13.33 11.71
C THR A 67 -15.50 12.65 10.81
N LYS A 68 -15.21 12.56 9.51
CA LYS A 68 -16.02 11.84 8.53
C LYS A 68 -15.21 10.70 7.91
N ILE A 69 -15.92 9.68 7.42
CA ILE A 69 -15.33 8.63 6.59
C ILE A 69 -15.39 9.10 5.15
N GLU A 70 -14.25 9.09 4.48
CA GLU A 70 -14.13 9.44 3.07
C GLU A 70 -13.60 8.25 2.29
N LYS A 71 -14.19 8.00 1.12
CA LYS A 71 -13.72 6.95 0.21
C LYS A 71 -12.72 7.54 -0.76
N ASP A 72 -11.55 6.94 -0.86
CA ASP A 72 -10.54 7.30 -1.85
C ASP A 72 -9.94 6.06 -2.51
N ARG A 73 -9.06 6.29 -3.49
CA ARG A 73 -8.33 5.27 -4.23
C ARG A 73 -6.84 5.53 -4.15
N VAL A 74 -6.06 4.47 -3.96
CA VAL A 74 -4.60 4.53 -4.00
C VAL A 74 -4.16 4.84 -5.42
N ALA A 75 -3.53 6.00 -5.61
CA ALA A 75 -3.00 6.45 -6.90
C ALA A 75 -1.55 6.02 -7.09
N GLU A 76 -0.74 6.09 -6.02
CA GLU A 76 0.70 5.84 -6.10
C GLU A 76 1.23 5.20 -4.82
N VAL A 77 2.35 4.47 -4.98
CA VAL A 77 3.16 3.93 -3.89
C VAL A 77 4.57 4.52 -4.04
N ARG A 78 5.07 5.17 -2.98
CA ARG A 78 6.34 5.90 -2.99
C ARG A 78 7.26 5.44 -1.85
N SER A 79 8.55 5.76 -1.99
CA SER A 79 9.59 5.45 -1.01
C SER A 79 10.69 6.51 -1.04
N ASN A 80 11.34 6.77 0.11
CA ASN A 80 12.50 7.64 0.26
C ASN A 80 13.35 7.21 1.47
N ARG A 81 14.45 7.93 1.72
CA ARG A 81 15.39 7.61 2.80
C ARG A 81 14.77 7.60 4.21
N PHE A 82 13.72 8.39 4.45
CA PHE A 82 13.08 8.54 5.76
C PHE A 82 11.82 7.69 5.91
N ASN A 83 11.08 7.51 4.81
CA ASN A 83 9.85 6.73 4.75
C ASN A 83 10.04 5.59 3.76
N PRO A 84 10.28 4.36 4.26
CA PRO A 84 10.54 3.21 3.39
C PRO A 84 9.35 2.85 2.51
N LEU A 85 8.11 3.17 2.91
CA LEU A 85 6.90 2.96 2.12
C LEU A 85 5.76 3.90 2.56
N TRP A 86 5.18 4.64 1.61
CA TRP A 86 3.91 5.34 1.81
C TRP A 86 3.06 5.34 0.55
N TYR A 87 1.75 5.47 0.74
CA TYR A 87 0.73 5.52 -0.28
C TYR A 87 0.29 6.95 -0.50
N VAL A 88 -0.09 7.28 -1.72
CA VAL A 88 -0.74 8.55 -2.08
C VAL A 88 -2.05 8.21 -2.79
N THR A 89 -3.11 8.91 -2.42
CA THR A 89 -4.45 8.76 -2.98
C THR A 89 -4.74 9.79 -4.07
N ASP A 90 -5.81 9.60 -4.84
CA ASP A 90 -6.22 10.52 -5.91
C ASP A 90 -6.46 11.95 -5.36
N ASN A 91 -6.99 12.11 -4.15
CA ASN A 91 -7.18 13.43 -3.52
C ASN A 91 -5.96 13.91 -2.72
N SER A 92 -4.76 13.39 -3.02
CA SER A 92 -3.49 13.80 -2.38
C SER A 92 -3.38 13.51 -0.88
N TYR A 93 -4.25 12.67 -0.30
CA TYR A 93 -3.97 12.11 1.04
C TYR A 93 -2.83 11.12 0.94
N SER A 94 -1.89 11.21 1.89
CA SER A 94 -0.79 10.26 2.01
C SER A 94 -0.89 9.49 3.33
N PHE A 95 -0.61 8.19 3.30
CA PHE A 95 -0.57 7.37 4.51
C PHE A 95 0.51 6.29 4.43
N THR A 96 0.93 5.80 5.59
CA THR A 96 1.92 4.77 5.80
C THR A 96 1.26 3.48 6.27
N LEU A 97 2.00 2.38 6.26
CA LEU A 97 1.54 1.10 6.80
C LEU A 97 1.07 1.20 8.26
N ALA A 98 1.67 2.08 9.06
CA ALA A 98 1.37 2.22 10.49
C ALA A 98 0.01 2.89 10.78
N GLU A 99 -0.59 3.54 9.78
CA GLU A 99 -1.88 4.23 9.85
C GLU A 99 -3.05 3.35 9.39
N ILE A 100 -2.74 2.24 8.71
CA ILE A 100 -3.73 1.23 8.32
C ILE A 100 -4.30 0.58 9.59
N GLY A 101 -5.63 0.49 9.67
CA GLY A 101 -6.38 0.00 10.83
C GLY A 101 -6.59 1.04 11.94
N LYS A 102 -6.02 2.25 11.82
CA LYS A 102 -6.21 3.35 12.78
C LYS A 102 -6.99 4.51 12.17
N ASP A 103 -6.42 5.09 11.12
CA ASP A 103 -6.97 6.25 10.42
C ASP A 103 -7.33 5.90 8.97
N VAL A 104 -6.74 4.83 8.41
CA VAL A 104 -7.05 4.33 7.06
C VAL A 104 -7.50 2.88 7.12
N PHE A 105 -8.52 2.51 6.36
CA PHE A 105 -9.13 1.17 6.40
C PHE A 105 -9.36 0.64 4.99
N LEU A 106 -9.20 -0.67 4.82
CA LEU A 106 -9.46 -1.35 3.55
C LEU A 106 -10.96 -1.61 3.31
N ASN A 107 -11.81 -1.43 4.33
CA ASN A 107 -13.25 -1.66 4.23
C ASN A 107 -14.09 -0.68 5.06
N TYR A 108 -15.37 -0.53 4.70
CA TYR A 108 -16.30 0.43 5.34
C TYR A 108 -16.70 0.05 6.74
N ALA A 109 -16.91 -1.25 6.96
CA ALA A 109 -17.35 -1.75 8.26
C ALA A 109 -16.33 -1.41 9.36
N ASP A 110 -15.04 -1.56 9.08
CA ASP A 110 -13.98 -1.31 10.05
C ASP A 110 -13.73 0.19 10.25
N ALA A 111 -13.80 1.00 9.19
CA ALA A 111 -13.80 2.45 9.31
C ALA A 111 -14.94 2.96 10.20
N LYS A 112 -16.15 2.41 10.02
CA LYS A 112 -17.33 2.77 10.83
C LYS A 112 -17.19 2.34 12.28
N LYS A 113 -16.67 1.14 12.55
CA LYS A 113 -16.36 0.69 13.92
C LYS A 113 -15.33 1.59 14.59
N ALA A 114 -14.28 1.97 13.87
CA ALA A 114 -13.24 2.85 14.39
C ALA A 114 -13.75 4.26 14.69
N LEU A 115 -14.61 4.81 13.80
CA LEU A 115 -15.28 6.08 14.05
C LEU A 115 -16.13 6.00 15.32
N GLY A 116 -16.92 4.93 15.49
CA GLY A 116 -17.75 4.73 16.68
C GLY A 116 -16.97 4.62 17.99
N ARG A 117 -15.77 4.01 17.99
CA ARG A 117 -14.90 3.91 19.18
C ARG A 117 -14.26 5.23 19.61
N ARG A 118 -14.15 6.21 18.71
CA ARG A 118 -13.46 7.49 18.97
C ARG A 118 -14.34 8.51 19.70
N PHE A 119 -15.62 8.21 19.90
CA PHE A 119 -16.62 9.05 20.55
C PHE A 119 -17.23 8.42 21.82
N ILE A 120 -16.58 7.40 22.40
CA ILE A 120 -16.94 6.82 23.71
C ILE A 120 -15.89 7.21 24.73
#